data_AF-A0A2U3R0U3-F1
#
_entry.id   AF-A0A2U3R0U3-F1
#
_cell.length_a   1.000
_cell.length_b   1.000
_cell.length_c   1.000
_cell.angle_alpha   90.00
_cell.angle_beta   90.00
_cell.angle_gamma   90.00
#
_symmetry.space_group_name_H-M   'P 1'
#
loop_
_entity.id
_entity.type
_entity.pdbx_description
1 polymer ?
#
loop_
_entity_poly.entity_id
_entity_poly.type
_entity_poly.pdbx_seq_one_letter_code
_entity_poly.pdbx_strand_id
1 'polypeptide(L)' 'MPIMKKSQYRLQMTYPIPETKSCKSIGQTEAIWQAGREFPVNGEDFGYLIWRKRDCCLQ' A
#
# COMPACT_ATOMS: atom_id res chain seq x y z
N MET A 1 0.57 22.45 10.42
CA MET A 1 0.36 21.54 9.27
C MET A 1 -0.30 20.25 9.75
N PRO A 2 -1.29 19.69 9.04
CA PRO A 2 -1.88 18.42 9.44
C PRO A 2 -0.85 17.29 9.32
N ILE A 3 -0.66 16.52 10.40
CA ILE A 3 0.25 15.36 10.44
C ILE A 3 -0.54 14.11 10.11
N MET A 4 -0.05 13.32 9.14
CA MET A 4 -0.66 12.05 8.76
C MET A 4 -0.46 10.99 9.87
N LYS A 5 -1.56 10.49 10.44
CA LYS A 5 -1.53 9.34 11.36
C LYS A 5 -1.43 8.03 10.58
N LYS A 6 -0.23 7.46 10.47
CA LYS A 6 0.04 6.24 9.68
C LYS A 6 -0.88 5.06 10.00
N SER A 7 -1.32 4.91 11.26
CA SER A 7 -2.24 3.84 11.69
C SER A 7 -3.64 3.91 11.04
N GLN A 8 -4.02 5.06 10.50
CA GLN A 8 -5.28 5.24 9.79
C GLN A 8 -5.17 4.90 8.30
N TYR A 9 -4.01 4.44 7.83
CA TYR A 9 -3.77 4.14 6.42
C TYR A 9 -3.16 2.76 6.24
N ARG A 10 -3.52 2.11 5.12
CA ARG A 10 -2.86 0.88 4.65
C ARG A 10 -2.63 0.96 3.14
N LEU A 11 -1.59 0.28 2.67
CA LEU A 11 -1.23 0.18 1.26
C LEU A 11 -1.58 -1.20 0.72
N GLN A 12 -2.22 -1.25 -0.43
CA GLN A 12 -2.42 -2.48 -1.19
C GLN A 12 -1.79 -2.30 -2.56
N MET A 13 -0.82 -3.14 -2.91
CA MET A 13 -0.17 -3.06 -4.20
C MET A 13 -1.07 -3.64 -5.29
N THR A 14 -1.35 -2.84 -6.32
CA THR A 14 -2.25 -3.18 -7.43
C THR A 14 -1.50 -3.38 -8.75
N TYR A 15 -0.29 -2.84 -8.87
CA TYR A 15 0.54 -2.91 -10.06
C TYR A 15 2.02 -3.11 -9.68
N PRO A 16 2.82 -3.86 -10.45
CA PRO A 16 2.47 -4.53 -11.72
C PRO A 16 1.94 -5.96 -11.53
N ILE A 17 2.31 -6.64 -10.44
CA ILE A 17 1.69 -7.91 -10.01
C ILE A 17 1.01 -7.64 -8.66
N PRO A 18 -0.33 -7.70 -8.53
CA PRO A 18 -1.04 -7.29 -7.33
C PRO A 18 -0.77 -8.19 -6.11
N GLU A 19 -0.68 -7.60 -4.92
CA GLU A 19 -0.65 -8.32 -3.64
C GLU A 19 -2.07 -8.34 -3.06
N THR A 20 -2.73 -9.48 -3.14
CA THR A 20 -4.15 -9.63 -2.79
C THR A 20 -4.37 -10.25 -1.41
N LYS A 21 -3.33 -10.77 -0.75
CA LYS A 21 -3.48 -11.50 0.52
C LYS A 21 -3.43 -10.58 1.74
N SER A 22 -2.82 -9.41 1.63
CA SER A 22 -2.65 -8.50 2.77
C SER A 22 -2.47 -7.04 2.36
N CYS A 23 -2.88 -6.13 3.24
CA CYS A 23 -2.55 -4.70 3.13
C CYS A 23 -1.38 -4.37 4.08
N LYS A 24 -0.43 -3.56 3.62
CA LYS A 24 0.80 -3.21 4.34
C LYS A 24 0.63 -1.90 5.10
N SER A 25 1.32 -1.74 6.21
CA SER A 25 1.34 -0.46 6.94
C SER A 25 2.32 0.52 6.28
N ILE A 26 2.02 1.82 6.37
CA ILE A 26 2.93 2.85 5.88
C ILE A 26 4.21 2.83 6.73
N GLY A 27 5.36 2.62 6.07
CA GLY A 27 6.68 2.54 6.71
C GLY A 27 7.14 1.12 7.07
N GLN A 28 6.38 0.08 6.70
CA GLN A 28 6.86 -1.30 6.75
C GLN A 28 7.92 -1.55 5.66
N THR A 29 8.90 -2.42 5.93
CA THR A 29 9.85 -2.86 4.89
C THR A 29 9.14 -3.50 3.72
N GLU A 30 9.61 -3.19 2.52
CA GLU A 30 9.00 -3.61 1.26
C GLU A 30 9.71 -4.78 0.60
N ALA A 31 10.98 -5.00 0.95
CA ALA A 31 11.87 -5.97 0.33
C ALA A 31 11.30 -7.39 0.25
N ILE A 32 10.54 -7.82 1.25
CA ILE A 32 10.03 -9.21 1.32
C ILE A 32 8.81 -9.39 0.41
N TRP A 33 7.88 -8.44 0.43
CA TRP A 33 6.60 -8.62 -0.24
C TRP A 33 6.56 -8.00 -1.64
N GLN A 34 7.50 -7.14 -2.00
CA GLN A 34 7.69 -6.66 -3.38
C GLN A 34 8.66 -7.52 -4.18
N ALA A 35 9.46 -8.36 -3.54
CA ALA A 35 10.39 -9.24 -4.24
C ALA A 35 9.68 -10.06 -5.33
N GLY A 36 10.25 -10.06 -6.54
CA GLY A 36 9.72 -10.79 -7.69
C GLY A 36 8.43 -10.20 -8.28
N ARG A 37 8.03 -8.99 -7.86
CA ARG A 37 6.88 -8.28 -8.44
C ARG A 37 7.30 -7.15 -9.38
N GLU A 38 8.58 -6.87 -9.55
CA GLU A 38 9.10 -5.99 -10.61
C GLU A 38 9.58 -6.81 -11.82
N PHE A 39 9.41 -6.28 -13.03
CA PHE A 39 9.89 -6.89 -14.27
C PHE A 39 10.16 -5.84 -15.37
N PRO A 40 11.11 -6.09 -16.29
CA PRO A 40 11.57 -5.06 -17.23
C PRO A 40 10.49 -4.63 -18.23
N VAL A 41 10.66 -3.43 -18.80
CA VAL A 41 9.85 -2.80 -19.87
C VAL A 41 8.47 -2.32 -19.42
N ASN A 42 7.72 -3.16 -18.73
CA ASN A 42 6.33 -2.85 -18.36
C ASN A 42 6.09 -2.86 -16.84
N GLY A 43 6.97 -3.43 -16.00
CA GLY A 43 6.70 -3.66 -14.58
C GLY A 43 7.69 -2.99 -13.63
N GLU A 44 8.23 -1.85 -14.02
CA GLU A 44 9.29 -1.15 -13.25
C GLU A 44 8.70 -0.21 -12.19
N ASP A 45 7.47 0.28 -12.41
CA ASP A 45 6.76 1.12 -11.46
C ASP A 45 5.79 0.30 -10.59
N PHE A 46 5.64 0.71 -9.33
CA PHE A 46 4.66 0.13 -8.42
C PHE A 46 3.45 1.04 -8.23
N GLY A 47 2.26 0.45 -8.34
CA GLY A 47 1.00 1.10 -8.05
C GLY A 47 0.41 0.63 -6.72
N TYR A 48 -0.04 1.57 -5.89
CA TYR A 48 -0.69 1.28 -4.62
C TYR A 48 -2.07 1.92 -4.51
N LEU A 49 -3.02 1.13 -4.06
CA LEU A 49 -4.27 1.62 -3.49
C LEU A 49 -4.06 1.96 -2.02
N ILE A 50 -4.42 3.19 -1.64
CA ILE A 50 -4.33 3.66 -0.26
C ILE A 50 -5.69 3.54 0.41
N TRP A 51 -5.80 2.62 1.36
CA TRP A 51 -6.96 2.49 2.23
C TRP A 51 -6.87 3.52 3.35
N ARG A 52 -7.89 4.36 3.48
CA ARG A 52 -8.03 5.29 4.60
C ARG A 52 -9.12 4.81 5.55
N LYS A 53 -8.76 4.51 6.79
CA LYS A 53 -9.71 4.28 7.87
C LYS A 53 -10.48 5.59 8.11
N ARG A 54 -11.79 5.54 7.92
CA ARG A 54 -12.71 6.59 8.35
C ARG A 54 -13.45 6.04 9.55
N ASP A 55 -13.10 6.55 10.73
CA ASP A 55 -13.90 6.34 11.92
C ASP A 55 -15.13 7.22 11.76
N CYS A 56 -16.16 6.68 11.10
CA CYS A 56 -17.45 7.34 10.98
C CYS A 56 -18.12 7.26 12.34
N CYS A 57 -17.94 8.29 13.16
CA CYS A 57 -18.95 8.63 14.14
C CYS A 57 -20.12 9.20 13.33
N LEU A 58 -21.14 8.39 13.08
CA LEU A 58 -22.51 8.93 13.10
C LEU A 58 -22.73 9.32 14.56
N GLN A 59 -22.27 10.50 14.92
CA GLN A 59 -22.81 11.19 16.08
C GLN A 59 -24.09 11.88 15.64
#